data_AF-A0A3B8P491-F1
#
_entry.id   AF-A0A3B8P491-F1
#
_cell.length_a   1.000
_cell.length_b   1.000
_cell.length_c   1.000
_cell.angle_alpha   90.00
_cell.angle_beta   90.00
_cell.angle_gamma   90.00
#
_symmetry.space_group_name_H-M   'P 1'
#
loop_
_entity.id
_entity.type
_entity.pdbx_description
1 polymer ?
#
loop_
_entity_poly.entity_id
_entity_poly.type
_entity_poly.pdbx_seq_one_letter_code
_entity_poly.pdbx_strand_id
1 'polypeptide(L)' 'HPSGTLRVGAEARQVDGQWTVTKAIMSRSARVLMEGWVRIPQDSF' A
#
# COMPACT_ATOMS: atom_id res chain seq x y z
N HIS A 1 1.76 9.40 -14.58
CA HIS A 1 2.38 8.10 -14.93
C HIS A 1 1.97 7.75 -16.36
N PRO A 2 2.76 7.01 -17.16
CA PRO A 2 2.35 6.64 -18.53
C PRO A 2 1.02 5.89 -18.62
N SER A 3 0.64 5.14 -17.59
CA SER A 3 -0.67 4.47 -17.49
C SER A 3 -1.81 5.34 -16.89
N GLY A 4 -1.61 6.67 -16.76
CA GLY A 4 -2.62 7.60 -16.27
C GLY A 4 -2.23 8.41 -15.02
N THR A 5 -3.24 8.87 -14.30
CA THR A 5 -3.10 9.72 -13.11
C THR A 5 -3.35 8.94 -11.83
N LEU A 6 -2.68 9.33 -10.74
CA LEU A 6 -2.88 8.76 -9.42
C LEU A 6 -3.02 9.91 -8.42
N ARG A 7 -4.12 9.94 -7.67
CA ARG A 7 -4.29 10.89 -6.56
C ARG A 7 -3.56 10.36 -5.34
N VAL A 8 -2.65 11.18 -4.82
CA VAL A 8 -1.90 10.93 -3.58
C VAL A 8 -1.98 12.17 -2.69
N GLY A 9 -1.71 12.00 -1.40
CA GLY A 9 -1.62 13.10 -0.45
C GLY A 9 -0.60 12.81 0.64
N ALA A 10 -0.17 13.85 1.33
CA ALA A 10 0.70 13.73 2.49
C ALA A 10 0.34 14.81 3.52
N GLU A 11 0.60 14.53 4.79
CA GLU A 11 0.52 15.51 5.87
C GLU A 11 1.92 15.69 6.43
N ALA A 12 2.44 16.92 6.35
CA ALA A 12 3.75 17.27 6.88
C ALA A 12 3.61 18.37 7.95
N ARG A 13 4.42 18.28 8.99
CA ARG A 13 4.55 19.30 10.03
C ARG A 13 6.01 19.72 10.15
N GLN A 14 6.24 20.99 10.44
CA GLN A 14 7.56 21.46 10.84
C GLN A 14 7.70 21.33 12.36
N VAL A 15 8.71 20.62 12.83
CA VAL A 15 9.04 20.40 14.24
C VAL A 15 10.49 20.81 14.42
N ASP A 16 10.76 21.75 15.32
CA ASP A 16 12.12 22.28 15.59
C ASP A 16 12.86 22.71 14.32
N GLY A 17 12.15 23.36 13.40
CA GLY A 17 12.67 23.81 12.12
C GLY A 17 12.80 22.72 11.05
N GLN A 18 12.58 21.44 11.38
CA GLN A 18 12.69 20.31 10.47
C GLN A 18 11.33 19.81 9.97
N TRP A 19 11.24 19.52 8.67
CA TRP A 19 10.02 18.95 8.08
C TRP A 19 9.91 17.45 8.36
N THR A 20 8.80 17.05 8.97
CA THR A 20 8.45 15.64 9.22
C THR A 20 7.15 15.29 8.51
N VAL A 21 7.17 14.27 7.67
CA VAL A 21 5.95 13.71 7.07
C VAL A 21 5.29 12.77 8.09
N THR A 22 4.09 13.11 8.51
CA THR A 22 3.32 12.37 9.52
C THR A 22 2.30 11.42 8.90
N LYS A 23 1.93 11.63 7.63
CA LYS A 23 0.98 10.79 6.92
C LYS A 23 1.30 10.74 5.43
N ALA A 24 1.12 9.56 4.85
CA ALA A 24 1.00 9.36 3.42
C ALA A 24 -0.39 8.78 3.12
N ILE A 25 -1.05 9.31 2.09
CA ILE A 25 -2.43 8.98 1.72
C ILE A 25 -2.46 8.51 0.27
N MET A 26 -3.07 7.36 0.04
CA MET A 26 -3.33 6.83 -1.29
C MET A 26 -4.59 5.96 -1.27
N SER A 27 -5.29 5.89 -2.40
CA SER A 27 -6.40 4.96 -2.58
C SER A 27 -5.89 3.67 -3.22
N ARG A 28 -6.35 2.53 -2.71
CA ARG A 28 -6.11 1.19 -3.28
C ARG A 28 -7.42 0.40 -3.25
N SER A 29 -7.53 -0.59 -4.12
CA SER A 29 -8.63 -1.55 -4.14
C SER A 29 -8.11 -2.96 -3.86
N ALA A 30 -8.99 -3.81 -3.35
CA ALA A 30 -8.74 -5.23 -3.14
C ALA A 30 -9.91 -6.04 -3.71
N ARG A 31 -9.63 -7.25 -4.20
CA ARG A 31 -10.65 -8.21 -4.62
C ARG A 31 -10.18 -9.63 -4.33
N VAL A 32 -11.10 -10.51 -3.95
CA VAL A 32 -10.85 -11.95 -3.95
C VAL A 32 -10.80 -12.41 -5.42
N LEU A 33 -9.74 -13.13 -5.78
CA LEU A 33 -9.60 -13.73 -7.11
C LEU A 33 -10.04 -15.19 -7.12
N MET A 34 -9.66 -15.94 -6.07
CA MET A 34 -10.06 -17.32 -5.84
C MET A 34 -10.22 -17.56 -4.34
N GLU A 35 -11.18 -18.43 -4.00
CA GLU A 35 -11.42 -18.92 -2.66
C GLU A 35 -11.41 -20.46 -2.69
N GLY A 36 -10.70 -21.08 -1.75
CA GLY A 36 -10.48 -22.52 -1.71
C GLY A 36 -9.17 -22.88 -1.02
N TRP A 37 -8.65 -24.09 -1.30
CA TRP A 37 -7.43 -24.59 -0.67
C TRP A 37 -6.28 -24.68 -1.68
N VAL A 38 -5.15 -24.06 -1.34
CA VAL A 38 -3.87 -24.37 -1.99
C VAL A 38 -3.35 -25.68 -1.41
N ARG A 39 -2.96 -26.63 -2.26
CA ARG A 39 -2.34 -27.90 -1.86
C ARG A 39 -0.86 -27.87 -2.21
N ILE A 40 -0.03 -28.45 -1.34
CA ILE A 40 1.41 -28.58 -1.55
C ILE A 40 1.88 -29.99 -1.14
N PRO A 41 3.10 -30.43 -1.51
CA PRO A 41 3.69 -31.69 -1.03
C PRO A 41 3.89 -31.70 0.49
N GLN A 42 3.87 -32.89 1.09
CA GLN A 42 3.82 -33.09 2.54
C GLN A 42 5.04 -32.51 3.29
N ASP A 43 6.23 -32.53 2.68
CA ASP A 43 7.49 -32.17 3.34
C ASP A 43 8.03 -30.80 2.88
N SER A 44 7.14 -29.85 2.59
CA SER A 44 7.50 -28.54 2.01
C SER A 44 7.51 -27.37 3.01
N PHE A 45 7.40 -27.65 4.32
CA PHE A 45 7.48 -26.66 5.40
C PHE A 45 8.50 -27.05 6.47
#